data_AF-A0A8J7MJ04-F1
#
_entry.id   AF-A0A8J7MJ04-F1
#
_cell.length_a   1.000
_cell.length_b   1.000
_cell.length_c   1.000
_cell.angle_alpha   90.00
_cell.angle_beta   90.00
_cell.angle_gamma   90.00
#
_symmetry.space_group_name_H-M   'P 1'
#
loop_
_entity.id
_entity.type
_entity.pdbx_description
1 polymer ?
#
loop_
_entity_poly.entity_id
_entity_poly.type
_entity_poly.pdbx_seq_one_letter_code
_entity_poly.pdbx_strand_id
1 'polypeptide(L)'
;MDKLSNKQQQRLGWIVTYGLHQILPPLGQFLISYFVIRFNSEAAWGEVVNYLIFVNISILFFNWGQNTYLLRAFSQEAQKIAIVWQESLVSRLILLLLVQVVGLYFFYDNYWNSTALFLWLLGTFFVRSFDPLHIYTRKLKGALAVEGLGFLSILFVLLLHQTALNLSLILGLYAFFAMIKAIAYGLFYRSLVFENWQGRFSKAFFIGAFPFFIPAMIGFIQSRIDLYGVAYHLPKETLGAYQVFFKVLSLFVLGNRIIISPFLKNIYRMPDKALGRMNRLMLLLGILGTAPIIVLFYYLLPLVYGIYFSVWMYVMGYLTIVPFFGYAIQTHQLIKMNREKQLVWVFLGAAGVNLCCNYCLIPTYGALGAITSTAIVQWLLFLVFGRLIGYYQTQKLGS
;
A
#
# COMPACT_ATOMS: atom_id res chain seq x y z
N MET A 1 -3.74 37.40 8.52
CA MET A 1 -3.81 35.93 8.60
C MET A 1 -4.90 35.58 9.60
N ASP A 2 -6.11 35.26 9.12
CA ASP A 2 -7.23 34.93 10.00
C ASP A 2 -6.95 33.65 10.79
N LYS A 3 -7.20 33.69 12.11
CA LYS A 3 -7.11 32.51 12.97
C LYS A 3 -8.12 31.47 12.48
N LEU A 4 -7.62 30.30 12.06
CA LEU A 4 -8.45 29.15 11.71
C LEU A 4 -9.42 28.83 12.86
N SER A 5 -10.69 28.59 12.53
CA SER A 5 -11.70 28.16 13.50
C SER A 5 -11.27 26.84 14.18
N ASN A 6 -11.62 26.64 15.45
CA ASN A 6 -11.32 25.41 16.21
C ASN A 6 -11.69 24.12 15.45
N LYS A 7 -12.78 24.16 14.67
CA LYS A 7 -13.23 23.02 13.84
C LYS A 7 -12.30 22.75 12.65
N GLN A 8 -11.71 23.78 12.06
CA GLN A 8 -10.73 23.65 10.99
C GLN A 8 -9.40 23.12 11.53
N GLN A 9 -8.98 23.60 12.71
CA GLN A 9 -7.76 23.10 13.38
C GLN A 9 -7.87 21.60 13.72
N GLN A 10 -9.01 21.16 14.27
CA GLN A 10 -9.24 19.73 14.57
C GLN A 10 -9.19 18.86 13.31
N ARG A 11 -9.79 19.33 12.20
CA ARG A 11 -9.75 18.62 10.92
C ARG A 11 -8.34 18.54 10.37
N LEU A 12 -7.61 19.65 10.37
CA LEU A 12 -6.22 19.70 9.90
C LEU A 12 -5.34 18.78 10.75
N GLY A 13 -5.47 18.82 12.07
CA GLY A 13 -4.73 17.94 12.97
C GLY A 13 -5.00 16.46 12.72
N TRP A 14 -6.23 16.08 12.40
CA TRP A 14 -6.55 14.70 12.01
C TRP A 14 -5.92 14.31 10.67
N ILE A 15 -5.99 15.19 9.66
CA ILE A 15 -5.38 14.95 8.33
C ILE A 15 -3.87 14.77 8.46
N VAL A 16 -3.20 15.65 9.22
CA VAL A 16 -1.76 15.57 9.47
C VAL A 16 -1.41 14.28 10.21
N THR A 17 -2.14 13.94 11.28
CA THR A 17 -1.92 12.69 12.03
C THR A 17 -2.09 11.46 11.15
N TYR A 18 -3.13 11.45 10.32
CA TYR A 18 -3.39 10.37 9.37
C TYR A 18 -2.27 10.29 8.31
N GLY A 19 -1.86 11.41 7.74
CA GLY A 19 -0.76 11.49 6.78
C GLY A 19 0.55 10.95 7.35
N LEU A 20 0.93 11.39 8.56
CA LEU A 20 2.10 10.90 9.27
C LEU A 20 2.03 9.39 9.51
N HIS A 21 0.88 8.89 9.97
CA HIS A 21 0.69 7.46 10.18
C HIS A 21 0.83 6.65 8.88
N GLN A 22 0.44 7.19 7.72
CA GLN A 22 0.60 6.51 6.43
C GLN A 22 2.04 6.59 5.88
N ILE A 23 2.77 7.68 6.16
CA ILE A 23 4.13 7.92 5.64
C ILE A 23 5.18 7.16 6.45
N LEU A 24 4.95 6.97 7.75
CA LEU A 24 5.94 6.40 8.66
C LEU A 24 6.36 4.96 8.30
N PRO A 25 5.46 4.02 7.93
CA PRO A 25 5.90 2.69 7.54
C PRO A 25 6.76 2.66 6.25
N PRO A 26 6.42 3.38 5.16
CA PRO A 26 7.32 3.54 4.02
C PRO A 26 8.70 4.13 4.40
N LEU A 27 8.74 5.14 5.28
CA LEU A 27 10.02 5.70 5.76
C LEU A 27 10.86 4.66 6.52
N GLY A 28 10.22 3.85 7.37
CA GLY A 28 10.86 2.70 8.01
C GLY A 28 11.48 1.75 7.00
N GLN A 29 10.77 1.45 5.92
CA GLN A 29 11.28 0.59 4.86
C GLN A 29 12.46 1.21 4.10
N PHE A 30 12.42 2.51 3.81
CA PHE A 30 13.56 3.21 3.21
C PHE A 30 14.79 3.18 4.11
N LEU A 31 14.60 3.44 5.40
CA LEU A 31 15.68 3.40 6.38
C LEU A 31 16.33 2.01 6.41
N ILE A 32 15.53 0.95 6.55
CA ILE A 32 16.06 -0.42 6.54
C ILE A 32 16.80 -0.69 5.22
N SER A 33 16.20 -0.34 4.07
CA SER A 33 16.85 -0.54 2.77
C SER A 33 18.20 0.18 2.67
N TYR A 34 18.29 1.40 3.20
CA TYR A 34 19.51 2.19 3.20
C TYR A 34 20.62 1.50 3.99
N PHE A 35 20.32 1.07 5.22
CA PHE A 35 21.30 0.36 6.05
C PHE A 35 21.76 -0.95 5.40
N VAL A 36 20.83 -1.73 4.84
CA VAL A 36 21.17 -3.01 4.21
C VAL A 36 22.04 -2.79 2.96
N ILE A 37 21.69 -1.83 2.11
CA ILE A 37 22.44 -1.56 0.87
C ILE A 37 23.82 -0.99 1.21
N ARG A 38 23.89 -0.04 2.14
CA ARG A 38 25.13 0.69 2.46
C ARG A 38 26.15 -0.17 3.20
N PHE A 39 25.71 -1.01 4.12
CA PHE A 39 26.59 -1.81 4.96
C PHE A 39 26.73 -3.27 4.51
N ASN A 40 25.93 -3.71 3.54
CA ASN A 40 26.03 -5.06 2.99
C ASN A 40 26.11 -5.02 1.46
N SER A 41 24.97 -5.00 0.76
CA SER A 41 24.93 -4.94 -0.70
C SER A 41 23.50 -4.73 -1.22
N GLU A 42 23.37 -4.33 -2.49
CA GLU A 42 22.09 -4.31 -3.21
C GLU A 42 21.48 -5.72 -3.32
N ALA A 43 22.32 -6.75 -3.52
CA ALA A 43 21.92 -8.16 -3.57
C ALA A 43 21.24 -8.59 -2.27
N ALA A 44 21.83 -8.26 -1.11
CA ALA A 44 21.28 -8.59 0.19
C ALA A 44 19.92 -7.93 0.42
N TRP A 45 19.73 -6.68 -0.04
CA TRP A 45 18.41 -6.06 -0.03
C TRP A 45 17.44 -6.78 -0.97
N GLY A 46 17.88 -7.18 -2.16
CA GLY A 46 17.11 -8.01 -3.09
C GLY A 46 16.57 -9.30 -2.46
N GLU A 47 17.36 -9.96 -1.61
CA GLU A 47 16.89 -11.12 -0.84
C GLU A 47 15.77 -10.76 0.12
N VAL A 48 15.91 -9.67 0.87
CA VAL A 48 14.85 -9.16 1.75
C VAL A 48 13.60 -8.80 0.93
N VAL A 49 13.76 -8.28 -0.29
CA VAL A 49 12.66 -7.94 -1.19
C VAL A 49 11.85 -9.19 -1.58
N ASN A 50 12.47 -10.36 -1.75
CA ASN A 50 11.73 -11.60 -2.01
C ASN A 50 10.78 -11.96 -0.86
N TYR A 51 11.26 -11.86 0.39
CA TYR A 51 10.39 -12.05 1.56
C TYR A 51 9.29 -10.98 1.64
N LEU A 52 9.62 -9.72 1.34
CA LEU A 52 8.64 -8.63 1.30
C LEU A 52 7.55 -8.87 0.25
N ILE A 53 7.90 -9.38 -0.94
CA ILE A 53 6.93 -9.76 -1.97
C ILE A 53 5.97 -10.81 -1.41
N PHE A 54 6.51 -11.89 -0.85
CA PHE A 54 5.71 -12.96 -0.26
C PHE A 54 4.80 -12.45 0.87
N VAL A 55 5.34 -11.64 1.80
CA VAL A 55 4.57 -11.07 2.90
C VAL A 55 3.48 -10.12 2.41
N ASN A 56 3.73 -9.30 1.39
CA ASN A 56 2.71 -8.40 0.87
C ASN A 56 1.55 -9.17 0.21
N ILE A 57 1.85 -10.24 -0.53
CA ILE A 57 0.84 -11.15 -1.10
C ILE A 57 0.07 -11.85 0.02
N SER A 58 0.79 -12.36 1.02
CA SER A 58 0.23 -12.99 2.22
C SER A 58 -0.78 -12.10 2.93
N ILE A 59 -0.41 -10.83 3.15
CA ILE A 59 -1.27 -9.81 3.77
C ILE A 59 -2.55 -9.61 2.97
N LEU A 60 -2.47 -9.58 1.63
CA LEU A 60 -3.66 -9.46 0.79
C LEU A 60 -4.63 -10.63 1.03
N PHE A 61 -4.11 -11.86 1.04
CA PHE A 61 -4.91 -13.05 1.25
C PHE A 61 -5.55 -13.08 2.64
N PHE A 62 -4.76 -13.03 3.73
CA PHE A 62 -5.34 -13.15 5.06
C PHE A 62 -6.12 -11.91 5.51
N ASN A 63 -6.02 -10.77 4.82
CA ASN A 63 -6.91 -9.63 5.07
C ASN A 63 -8.30 -9.85 4.47
N TRP A 64 -8.40 -10.52 3.32
CA TRP A 64 -9.68 -10.88 2.69
C TRP A 64 -10.73 -9.74 2.64
N GLY A 65 -10.31 -8.51 2.33
CA GLY A 65 -11.23 -7.36 2.27
C GLY A 65 -11.77 -6.85 3.62
N GLN A 66 -11.22 -7.30 4.75
CA GLN A 66 -11.73 -7.01 6.10
C GLN A 66 -11.94 -5.52 6.39
N ASN A 67 -11.07 -4.64 5.90
CA ASN A 67 -11.09 -3.24 6.33
C ASN A 67 -12.39 -2.53 5.94
N THR A 68 -12.78 -2.65 4.66
CA THR A 68 -14.01 -2.01 4.17
C THR A 68 -15.25 -2.71 4.72
N TYR A 69 -15.21 -4.05 4.83
CA TYR A 69 -16.30 -4.84 5.40
C TYR A 69 -16.58 -4.46 6.86
N LEU A 70 -15.56 -4.46 7.72
CA LEU A 70 -15.66 -4.17 9.14
C LEU A 70 -16.07 -2.71 9.38
N LEU A 71 -15.51 -1.75 8.65
CA LEU A 71 -15.92 -0.35 8.76
C LEU A 71 -17.41 -0.15 8.44
N ARG A 72 -17.93 -0.88 7.45
CA ARG A 72 -19.36 -0.88 7.13
C ARG A 72 -20.17 -1.52 8.26
N ALA A 73 -19.77 -2.69 8.74
CA ALA A 73 -20.46 -3.41 9.80
C ALA A 73 -20.49 -2.63 11.12
N PHE A 74 -19.38 -2.01 11.52
CA PHE A 74 -19.30 -1.15 12.71
C PHE A 74 -20.24 0.04 12.63
N SER A 75 -20.43 0.59 11.43
CA SER A 75 -21.33 1.74 11.20
C SER A 75 -22.81 1.34 11.25
N GLN A 76 -23.14 0.08 10.95
CA GLN A 76 -24.51 -0.43 10.98
C GLN A 76 -24.90 -0.93 12.38
N GLU A 77 -23.98 -1.58 13.09
CA GLU A 77 -24.21 -2.20 14.39
C GLU A 77 -23.12 -1.81 15.41
N ALA A 78 -23.12 -0.54 15.83
CA ALA A 78 -22.11 0.01 16.73
C ALA A 78 -22.01 -0.69 18.09
N GLN A 79 -23.06 -1.39 18.53
CA GLN A 79 -23.07 -2.16 19.79
C GLN A 79 -22.36 -3.51 19.67
N LYS A 80 -22.15 -4.04 18.46
CA LYS A 80 -21.57 -5.39 18.23
C LYS A 80 -20.17 -5.35 17.65
N ILE A 81 -19.44 -4.24 17.81
CA ILE A 81 -18.09 -4.07 17.26
C ILE A 81 -17.16 -5.20 17.69
N ALA A 82 -17.17 -5.56 18.98
CA ALA A 82 -16.34 -6.64 19.53
C ALA A 82 -16.62 -7.97 18.83
N ILE A 83 -17.88 -8.37 18.78
CA ILE A 83 -18.33 -9.66 18.20
C ILE A 83 -17.93 -9.74 16.71
N VAL A 84 -18.26 -8.71 15.93
CA VAL A 84 -17.97 -8.70 14.48
C VAL A 84 -16.46 -8.72 14.23
N TRP A 85 -15.67 -8.01 15.05
CA TRP A 85 -14.22 -8.05 14.96
C TRP A 85 -13.65 -9.42 15.32
N GLN A 86 -14.13 -10.04 16.42
CA GLN A 86 -13.70 -11.36 16.87
C GLN A 86 -14.05 -12.45 15.86
N GLU A 87 -15.27 -12.43 15.28
CA GLU A 87 -15.66 -13.35 14.20
C GLU A 87 -14.74 -13.20 12.98
N SER A 88 -14.37 -11.97 12.62
CA SER A 88 -13.39 -11.74 11.53
C SER A 88 -12.00 -12.27 11.87
N LEU A 89 -11.50 -12.03 13.09
CA LEU A 89 -10.20 -12.52 13.53
C LEU A 89 -10.14 -14.05 13.47
N VAL A 90 -11.10 -14.72 14.12
CA VAL A 90 -11.16 -16.19 14.18
C VAL A 90 -11.33 -16.80 12.81
N SER A 91 -12.20 -16.23 11.97
CA SER A 91 -12.44 -16.76 10.62
C SER A 91 -11.17 -16.68 9.76
N ARG A 92 -10.40 -15.60 9.84
CA ARG A 92 -9.20 -15.40 9.01
C ARG A 92 -7.97 -16.19 9.50
N LEU A 93 -8.01 -16.82 10.68
CA LEU A 93 -6.93 -17.72 11.14
C LEU A 93 -6.70 -18.88 10.17
N ILE A 94 -7.75 -19.40 9.51
CA ILE A 94 -7.60 -20.46 8.51
C ILE A 94 -6.77 -19.99 7.29
N LEU A 95 -6.93 -18.72 6.89
CA LEU A 95 -6.15 -18.14 5.79
C LEU A 95 -4.71 -17.88 6.21
N LEU A 96 -4.50 -17.43 7.46
CA LEU A 96 -3.15 -17.29 8.02
C LEU A 96 -2.42 -18.65 8.02
N LEU A 97 -3.08 -19.70 8.51
CA LEU A 97 -2.53 -21.05 8.52
C LEU A 97 -2.15 -21.51 7.12
N LEU A 98 -3.05 -21.36 6.14
CA LEU A 98 -2.78 -21.73 4.75
C LEU A 98 -1.56 -20.99 4.20
N VAL A 99 -1.48 -19.68 4.42
CA VAL A 99 -0.35 -18.86 3.98
C VAL A 99 0.96 -19.23 4.69
N GLN A 100 0.91 -19.58 5.98
CA GLN A 100 2.07 -20.04 6.72
C GLN A 100 2.58 -21.39 6.18
N VAL A 101 1.70 -22.33 5.87
CA VAL A 101 2.07 -23.62 5.25
C VAL A 101 2.77 -23.38 3.90
N VAL A 102 2.22 -22.50 3.07
CA VAL A 102 2.85 -22.11 1.80
C VAL A 102 4.22 -21.45 2.04
N GLY A 103 4.32 -20.58 3.04
CA GLY A 103 5.58 -19.93 3.41
C GLY A 103 6.65 -20.93 3.86
N LEU A 104 6.27 -21.92 4.67
CA LEU A 104 7.19 -23.00 5.07
C LEU A 104 7.66 -23.80 3.86
N TYR A 105 6.78 -24.10 2.90
CA TYR A 105 7.16 -24.83 1.69
C TYR A 105 8.18 -24.06 0.83
N PHE A 106 8.01 -22.75 0.65
CA PHE A 106 8.89 -21.96 -0.23
C PHE A 106 10.18 -21.46 0.45
N PHE A 107 10.24 -21.40 1.78
CA PHE A 107 11.36 -20.79 2.52
C PHE A 107 12.01 -21.73 3.54
N TYR A 108 11.89 -23.05 3.36
CA TYR A 108 12.36 -24.06 4.32
C TYR A 108 13.89 -24.12 4.50
N ASP A 109 14.67 -23.58 3.56
CA ASP A 109 16.13 -23.75 3.50
C ASP A 109 16.86 -23.35 4.79
N ASN A 110 16.33 -22.35 5.51
CA ASN A 110 16.90 -21.92 6.78
C ASN A 110 15.80 -21.84 7.85
N TYR A 111 15.92 -22.72 8.86
CA TYR A 111 14.99 -22.81 9.98
C TYR A 111 14.76 -21.45 10.66
N TRP A 112 15.82 -20.69 10.92
CA TRP A 112 15.72 -19.38 11.58
C TRP A 112 14.93 -18.37 10.73
N ASN A 113 15.21 -18.30 9.42
CA ASN A 113 14.50 -17.39 8.51
C ASN A 113 13.02 -17.79 8.37
N SER A 114 12.73 -19.09 8.31
CA SER A 114 11.37 -19.64 8.31
C SER A 114 10.61 -19.29 9.59
N THR A 115 11.21 -19.47 10.77
CA THR A 115 10.60 -19.09 12.05
C THR A 115 10.38 -17.58 12.15
N ALA A 116 11.35 -16.77 11.71
CA ALA A 116 11.21 -15.32 11.66
C ALA A 116 10.07 -14.90 10.73
N LEU A 117 9.97 -15.48 9.53
CA LEU A 117 8.87 -15.23 8.60
C LEU A 117 7.51 -15.63 9.19
N PHE A 118 7.44 -16.79 9.86
CA PHE A 118 6.22 -17.24 10.54
C PHE A 118 5.76 -16.23 11.58
N LEU A 119 6.66 -15.79 12.46
CA LEU A 119 6.38 -14.81 13.50
C LEU A 119 6.04 -13.43 12.91
N TRP A 120 6.69 -13.05 11.81
CA TRP A 120 6.39 -11.82 11.09
C TRP A 120 4.98 -11.84 10.50
N LEU A 121 4.57 -12.92 9.85
CA LEU A 121 3.21 -13.09 9.33
C LEU A 121 2.18 -13.09 10.45
N LEU A 122 2.45 -13.79 11.56
CA LEU A 122 1.58 -13.82 12.73
C LEU A 122 1.39 -12.43 13.34
N GLY A 123 2.49 -11.73 13.63
CA GLY A 123 2.45 -10.37 14.16
C GLY A 123 1.73 -9.42 13.21
N THR A 124 2.02 -9.52 11.91
CA THR A 124 1.36 -8.69 10.89
C THR A 124 -0.13 -8.99 10.80
N PHE A 125 -0.55 -10.25 10.89
CA PHE A 125 -1.95 -10.64 10.90
C PHE A 125 -2.70 -9.97 12.06
N PHE A 126 -2.15 -10.00 13.27
CA PHE A 126 -2.74 -9.34 14.41
C PHE A 126 -2.77 -7.82 14.24
N VAL A 127 -1.64 -7.21 13.87
CA VAL A 127 -1.56 -5.76 13.60
C VAL A 127 -2.64 -5.32 12.61
N ARG A 128 -2.75 -6.01 11.48
CA ARG A 128 -3.74 -5.70 10.43
C ARG A 128 -5.17 -5.91 10.88
N SER A 129 -5.42 -6.75 11.87
CA SER A 129 -6.77 -6.93 12.44
C SER A 129 -7.24 -5.70 13.19
N PHE A 130 -6.34 -4.84 13.69
CA PHE A 130 -6.68 -3.61 14.41
C PHE A 130 -6.84 -2.38 13.49
N ASP A 131 -6.40 -2.44 12.22
CA ASP A 131 -6.53 -1.35 11.24
C ASP A 131 -7.96 -0.72 11.18
N PRO A 132 -9.05 -1.50 11.12
CA PRO A 132 -10.41 -0.95 11.09
C PRO A 132 -10.78 -0.19 12.36
N LEU A 133 -10.28 -0.64 13.52
CA LEU A 133 -10.57 0.00 14.82
C LEU A 133 -9.85 1.34 14.94
N HIS A 134 -8.62 1.46 14.45
CA HIS A 134 -7.90 2.74 14.43
C HIS A 134 -8.68 3.81 13.66
N ILE A 135 -9.22 3.44 12.50
CA ILE A 135 -9.99 4.33 11.63
C ILE A 135 -11.34 4.67 12.29
N TYR A 136 -12.07 3.65 12.76
CA TYR A 136 -13.41 3.82 13.33
C TYR A 136 -13.40 4.63 14.63
N THR A 137 -12.52 4.28 15.58
CA THR A 137 -12.43 4.94 16.89
C THR A 137 -11.72 6.30 16.83
N ARG A 138 -11.14 6.66 15.69
CA ARG A 138 -10.31 7.87 15.49
C ARG A 138 -9.12 7.99 16.45
N LYS A 139 -8.69 6.89 17.08
CA LYS A 139 -7.54 6.84 18.00
C LYS A 139 -6.20 6.70 17.26
N LEU A 140 -6.00 7.45 16.18
CA LEU A 140 -4.80 7.40 15.34
C LEU A 140 -3.53 7.85 16.06
N LYS A 141 -3.63 8.70 17.09
CA LYS A 141 -2.46 9.16 17.86
C LYS A 141 -1.75 8.01 18.57
N GLY A 142 -2.52 7.07 19.15
CA GLY A 142 -1.96 5.88 19.80
C GLY A 142 -1.26 4.97 18.80
N ALA A 143 -1.89 4.73 17.64
CA ALA A 143 -1.27 3.99 16.54
C ALA A 143 0.03 4.65 16.06
N LEU A 144 0.02 5.97 15.88
CA LEU A 144 1.20 6.72 15.47
C LEU A 144 2.34 6.63 16.51
N ALA A 145 2.02 6.66 17.81
CA ALA A 145 3.02 6.50 18.86
C ALA A 145 3.67 5.11 18.83
N VAL A 146 2.87 4.05 18.67
CA VAL A 146 3.37 2.67 18.55
C VAL A 146 4.25 2.50 17.30
N GLU A 147 3.82 3.04 16.16
CA GLU A 147 4.61 3.03 14.93
C GLU A 147 5.91 3.84 15.07
N GLY A 148 5.84 5.00 15.73
CA GLY A 148 7.00 5.88 15.97
C GLY A 148 8.03 5.24 16.88
N LEU A 149 7.60 4.64 17.98
CA LEU A 149 8.49 3.89 18.87
C LEU A 149 9.09 2.68 18.15
N GLY A 150 8.29 1.94 17.38
CA GLY A 150 8.79 0.85 16.55
C GLY A 150 9.86 1.31 15.56
N PHE A 151 9.62 2.42 14.86
CA PHE A 151 10.58 3.01 13.93
C PHE A 151 11.89 3.42 14.62
N LEU A 152 11.81 4.11 15.76
CA LEU A 152 13.00 4.51 16.52
C LEU A 152 13.78 3.31 17.04
N SER A 153 13.11 2.26 17.49
CA SER A 153 13.75 1.02 17.93
C SER A 153 14.42 0.27 16.79
N ILE A 154 13.81 0.21 15.59
CA ILE A 154 14.45 -0.34 14.38
C ILE A 154 15.75 0.44 14.11
N LEU A 155 15.65 1.77 14.07
CA LEU A 155 16.80 2.65 13.83
C LEU A 155 17.92 2.40 14.84
N PHE A 156 17.56 2.31 16.13
CA PHE A 156 18.53 2.04 17.19
C PHE A 156 19.27 0.70 16.98
N VAL A 157 18.55 -0.38 16.68
CA VAL A 157 19.18 -1.69 16.45
C VAL A 157 20.07 -1.68 15.21
N LEU A 158 19.61 -1.05 14.11
CA LEU A 158 20.40 -0.92 12.89
C LEU A 158 21.69 -0.12 13.10
N LEU A 159 21.64 0.93 13.93
CA LEU A 159 22.82 1.71 14.30
C LEU A 159 23.83 0.92 15.14
N LEU A 160 23.37 0.01 16.01
CA LEU A 160 24.24 -0.83 16.84
C LEU A 160 24.88 -1.99 16.05
N HIS A 161 24.19 -2.54 15.05
CA HIS A 161 24.61 -3.76 14.36
C HIS A 161 25.06 -3.52 12.91
N GLN A 162 25.60 -2.34 12.59
CA GLN A 162 25.98 -1.95 11.23
C GLN A 162 26.84 -3.00 10.50
N THR A 163 27.81 -3.59 11.19
CA THR A 163 28.76 -4.57 10.62
C THR A 163 28.22 -6.01 10.55
N ALA A 164 27.09 -6.28 11.19
CA ALA A 164 26.49 -7.62 11.31
C ALA A 164 25.10 -7.71 10.66
N LEU A 165 24.76 -6.77 9.77
CA LEU A 165 23.48 -6.77 9.07
C LEU A 165 23.42 -7.93 8.07
N ASN A 166 22.79 -9.02 8.49
CA ASN A 166 22.46 -10.16 7.64
C ASN A 166 20.94 -10.31 7.47
N LEU A 167 20.53 -11.12 6.50
CA LEU A 167 19.12 -11.40 6.19
C LEU A 167 18.35 -11.86 7.43
N SER A 168 18.93 -12.78 8.21
CA SER A 168 18.32 -13.35 9.42
C SER A 168 18.00 -12.31 10.49
N LEU A 169 18.90 -11.35 10.71
CA LEU A 169 18.69 -10.25 11.64
C LEU A 169 17.57 -9.33 11.15
N ILE A 170 17.55 -9.00 9.86
CA ILE A 170 16.53 -8.13 9.27
C ILE A 170 15.14 -8.77 9.38
N LEU A 171 15.01 -10.06 9.02
CA LEU A 171 13.76 -10.80 9.18
C LEU A 171 13.35 -10.91 10.65
N GLY A 172 14.32 -11.17 11.54
CA GLY A 172 14.10 -11.17 12.99
C GLY A 172 13.57 -9.83 13.51
N LEU A 173 14.10 -8.71 13.02
CA LEU A 173 13.61 -7.37 13.36
C LEU A 173 12.17 -7.17 12.87
N TYR A 174 11.87 -7.48 11.60
CA TYR A 174 10.49 -7.39 11.10
C TYR A 174 9.52 -8.22 11.94
N ALA A 175 9.91 -9.44 12.30
CA ALA A 175 9.12 -10.32 13.15
C ALA A 175 8.89 -9.74 14.55
N PHE A 176 9.98 -9.36 15.22
CA PHE A 176 9.96 -8.79 16.55
C PHE A 176 9.09 -7.54 16.61
N PHE A 177 9.26 -6.60 15.67
CA PHE A 177 8.45 -5.39 15.64
C PHE A 177 7.00 -5.66 15.31
N ALA A 178 6.70 -6.58 14.39
CA ALA A 178 5.31 -6.96 14.12
C ALA A 178 4.63 -7.54 15.37
N MET A 179 5.34 -8.38 16.14
CA MET A 179 4.83 -8.96 17.38
C MET A 179 4.65 -7.92 18.49
N ILE A 180 5.62 -7.02 18.70
CA ILE A 180 5.49 -5.94 19.69
C ILE A 180 4.31 -5.04 19.34
N LYS A 181 4.15 -4.66 18.07
CA LYS A 181 3.00 -3.85 17.65
C LYS A 181 1.69 -4.59 17.87
N ALA A 182 1.63 -5.88 17.55
CA ALA A 182 0.46 -6.71 17.80
C ALA A 182 0.06 -6.72 19.28
N ILE A 183 1.04 -6.91 20.18
CA ILE A 183 0.83 -6.87 21.63
C ILE A 183 0.37 -5.47 22.06
N ALA A 184 1.04 -4.41 21.61
CA ALA A 184 0.69 -3.04 21.95
C ALA A 184 -0.75 -2.69 21.53
N TYR A 185 -1.17 -3.08 20.33
CA TYR A 185 -2.54 -2.88 19.86
C TYR A 185 -3.56 -3.75 20.59
N GLY A 186 -3.20 -5.00 20.91
CA GLY A 186 -4.02 -5.88 21.74
C GLY A 186 -4.29 -5.28 23.13
N LEU A 187 -3.25 -4.75 23.78
CA LEU A 187 -3.38 -4.05 25.06
C LEU A 187 -4.21 -2.77 24.93
N PHE A 188 -3.97 -1.98 23.88
CA PHE A 188 -4.66 -0.71 23.67
C PHE A 188 -6.17 -0.87 23.42
N TYR A 189 -6.58 -1.93 22.73
CA TYR A 189 -7.98 -2.23 22.44
C TYR A 189 -8.60 -3.29 23.34
N ARG A 190 -7.93 -3.69 24.43
CA ARG A 190 -8.37 -4.83 25.23
C ARG A 190 -9.81 -4.76 25.71
N SER A 191 -10.24 -3.60 26.20
CA SER A 191 -11.58 -3.41 26.72
C SER A 191 -12.63 -3.39 25.62
N LEU A 192 -12.24 -3.06 24.39
CA LEU A 192 -13.16 -2.99 23.27
C LEU A 192 -13.40 -4.36 22.63
N VAL A 193 -12.36 -5.21 22.53
CA VAL A 193 -12.44 -6.43 21.72
C VAL A 193 -12.15 -7.73 22.47
N PHE A 194 -11.59 -7.69 23.68
CA PHE A 194 -11.33 -8.92 24.46
C PHE A 194 -12.31 -9.08 25.63
N GLU A 195 -13.06 -8.05 26.00
CA GLU A 195 -14.19 -8.21 26.92
C GLU A 195 -15.29 -9.05 26.26
N ASN A 196 -15.77 -10.08 26.97
CA ASN A 196 -16.83 -10.99 26.52
C ASN A 196 -16.54 -11.65 25.16
N TRP A 197 -15.46 -12.42 25.09
CA TRP A 197 -15.07 -13.15 23.88
C TRP A 197 -16.18 -14.11 23.39
N GLN A 198 -16.68 -13.85 22.19
CA GLN A 198 -17.69 -14.64 21.47
C GLN A 198 -17.24 -14.94 20.03
N GLY A 199 -15.93 -14.87 19.77
CA GLY A 199 -15.36 -15.11 18.46
C GLY A 199 -15.64 -16.53 17.99
N ARG A 200 -16.33 -16.65 16.86
CA ARG A 200 -16.61 -17.91 16.19
C ARG A 200 -16.27 -17.83 14.72
N PHE A 201 -15.93 -18.98 14.14
CA PHE A 201 -15.76 -19.09 12.71
C PHE A 201 -17.08 -18.78 12.00
N SER A 202 -17.05 -17.89 11.01
CA SER A 202 -18.23 -17.43 10.29
C SER A 202 -17.98 -17.50 8.78
N LYS A 203 -18.66 -18.43 8.10
CA LYS A 203 -18.66 -18.47 6.62
C LYS A 203 -19.27 -17.19 6.03
N ALA A 204 -20.24 -16.60 6.73
CA ALA A 204 -20.87 -15.36 6.33
C ALA A 204 -19.88 -14.19 6.25
N PHE A 205 -18.84 -14.17 7.10
CA PHE A 205 -17.76 -13.19 7.00
C PHE A 205 -17.07 -13.25 5.62
N PHE A 206 -16.66 -14.43 5.17
CA PHE A 206 -15.97 -14.59 3.89
C PHE A 206 -16.84 -14.16 2.71
N ILE A 207 -18.11 -14.57 2.71
CA ILE A 207 -19.07 -14.21 1.66
C ILE A 207 -19.32 -12.70 1.65
N GLY A 208 -19.51 -12.10 2.83
CA GLY A 208 -19.77 -10.66 2.96
C GLY A 208 -18.56 -9.78 2.65
N ALA A 209 -17.34 -10.25 2.94
CA ALA A 209 -16.10 -9.51 2.70
C ALA A 209 -15.56 -9.70 1.28
N PHE A 210 -15.93 -10.78 0.58
CA PHE A 210 -15.46 -11.11 -0.76
C PHE A 210 -15.65 -9.99 -1.81
N PRO A 211 -16.80 -9.27 -1.87
CA PRO A 211 -16.97 -8.14 -2.78
C PRO A 211 -15.96 -6.99 -2.56
N PHE A 212 -15.37 -6.88 -1.37
CA PHE A 212 -14.31 -5.92 -1.08
C PHE A 212 -12.91 -6.48 -1.32
N PHE A 213 -12.75 -7.80 -1.19
CA PHE A 213 -11.51 -8.49 -1.50
C PHE A 213 -11.15 -8.38 -3.00
N ILE A 214 -12.10 -8.63 -3.90
CA ILE A 214 -11.83 -8.65 -5.35
C ILE A 214 -11.23 -7.35 -5.87
N PRO A 215 -11.81 -6.16 -5.62
CA PRO A 215 -11.20 -4.90 -6.04
C PRO A 215 -9.83 -4.64 -5.38
N ALA A 216 -9.67 -5.01 -4.11
CA ALA A 216 -8.40 -4.86 -3.41
C ALA A 216 -7.30 -5.76 -4.01
N MET A 217 -7.64 -7.00 -4.36
CA MET A 217 -6.75 -7.96 -5.01
C MET A 217 -6.33 -7.46 -6.39
N ILE A 218 -7.27 -7.03 -7.21
CA ILE A 218 -7.00 -6.52 -8.55
C ILE A 218 -6.10 -5.29 -8.48
N GLY A 219 -6.44 -4.32 -7.63
CA GLY A 219 -5.61 -3.13 -7.42
C GLY A 219 -4.22 -3.47 -6.91
N PHE A 220 -4.10 -4.42 -5.99
CA PHE A 220 -2.81 -4.88 -5.47
C PHE A 220 -1.95 -5.52 -6.57
N ILE A 221 -2.49 -6.50 -7.30
CA ILE A 221 -1.78 -7.17 -8.41
C ILE A 221 -1.36 -6.13 -9.43
N GLN A 222 -2.28 -5.30 -9.90
CA GLN A 222 -2.00 -4.26 -10.90
C GLN A 222 -0.86 -3.33 -10.46
N SER A 223 -0.81 -2.96 -9.18
CA SER A 223 0.20 -2.05 -8.63
C SER A 223 1.57 -2.68 -8.35
N ARG A 224 1.72 -4.00 -8.49
CA ARG A 224 2.94 -4.73 -8.11
C ARG A 224 3.42 -5.74 -9.15
N ILE A 225 2.68 -5.90 -10.23
CA ILE A 225 2.96 -6.91 -11.27
C ILE A 225 4.31 -6.69 -11.96
N ASP A 226 4.73 -5.44 -12.06
CA ASP A 226 6.05 -5.02 -12.53
C ASP A 226 7.16 -5.49 -11.59
N LEU A 227 7.00 -5.29 -10.28
CA LEU A 227 7.94 -5.77 -9.28
C LEU A 227 8.07 -7.30 -9.30
N TYR A 228 6.97 -8.02 -9.54
CA TYR A 228 7.00 -9.48 -9.68
C TYR A 228 7.68 -9.92 -10.97
N GLY A 229 7.45 -9.22 -12.08
CA GLY A 229 8.17 -9.45 -13.34
C GLY A 229 9.67 -9.23 -13.19
N VAL A 230 10.08 -8.17 -12.48
CA VAL A 230 11.49 -7.91 -12.16
C VAL A 230 12.08 -9.00 -11.28
N ALA A 231 11.37 -9.43 -10.23
CA ALA A 231 11.83 -10.50 -9.35
C ALA A 231 11.99 -11.85 -10.06
N TYR A 232 11.18 -12.10 -11.10
CA TYR A 232 11.24 -13.32 -11.89
C TYR A 232 12.37 -13.32 -12.92
N HIS A 233 12.59 -12.21 -13.63
CA HIS A 233 13.52 -12.15 -14.76
C HIS A 233 14.91 -11.61 -14.42
N LEU A 234 15.06 -10.78 -13.39
CA LEU A 234 16.28 -10.02 -13.15
C LEU A 234 17.04 -10.48 -11.89
N PRO A 235 18.36 -10.26 -11.83
CA PRO A 235 19.17 -10.54 -10.65
C PRO A 235 18.71 -9.78 -9.40
N LYS A 236 19.07 -10.30 -8.23
CA LYS A 236 18.67 -9.77 -6.92
C LYS A 236 19.14 -8.34 -6.70
N GLU A 237 20.31 -7.97 -7.23
CA GLU A 237 20.87 -6.62 -7.19
C GLU A 237 19.92 -5.62 -7.86
N THR A 238 19.49 -5.95 -9.08
CA THR A 238 18.56 -5.10 -9.85
C THR A 238 17.19 -5.06 -9.19
N LEU A 239 16.73 -6.18 -8.62
CA LEU A 239 15.48 -6.21 -7.84
C LEU A 239 15.55 -5.29 -6.62
N GLY A 240 16.65 -5.34 -5.86
CA GLY A 240 16.88 -4.48 -4.71
C GLY A 240 16.84 -3.00 -5.09
N ALA A 241 17.61 -2.62 -6.10
CA ALA A 241 17.66 -1.26 -6.61
C ALA A 241 16.29 -0.80 -7.16
N TYR A 242 15.62 -1.64 -7.97
CA TYR A 242 14.30 -1.34 -8.54
C TYR A 242 13.26 -1.15 -7.45
N GLN A 243 13.30 -1.94 -6.38
CA GLN A 243 12.36 -1.82 -5.28
C GLN A 243 12.51 -0.46 -4.58
N VAL A 244 13.73 0.03 -4.36
CA VAL A 244 13.97 1.36 -3.77
C VAL A 244 13.38 2.44 -4.67
N PHE A 245 13.66 2.36 -5.98
CA PHE A 245 13.10 3.28 -6.98
C PHE A 245 11.57 3.27 -6.99
N PHE A 246 10.95 2.08 -7.05
CA PHE A 246 9.51 1.92 -7.03
C PHE A 246 8.88 2.46 -5.73
N LYS A 247 9.53 2.28 -4.58
CA LYS A 247 9.05 2.82 -3.30
C LYS A 247 9.05 4.34 -3.31
N VAL A 248 10.04 4.98 -3.97
CA VAL A 248 10.05 6.43 -4.15
C VAL A 248 8.81 6.86 -4.94
N LEU A 249 8.52 6.20 -6.06
CA LEU A 249 7.31 6.49 -6.85
C LEU A 249 6.02 6.30 -6.02
N SER A 250 5.99 5.28 -5.17
CA SER A 250 4.87 4.99 -4.28
C SER A 250 4.58 6.12 -3.27
N LEU A 251 5.58 6.92 -2.88
CA LEU A 251 5.35 8.07 -1.99
C LEU A 251 4.52 9.16 -2.67
N PHE A 252 4.64 9.34 -3.99
CA PHE A 252 3.82 10.30 -4.73
C PHE A 252 2.37 9.86 -4.84
N VAL A 253 2.17 8.57 -5.11
CA VAL A 253 0.85 7.93 -5.07
C VAL A 253 0.21 8.14 -3.70
N LEU A 254 0.98 7.99 -2.62
CA LEU A 254 0.53 8.28 -1.26
C LEU A 254 0.21 9.76 -1.05
N GLY A 255 1.05 10.66 -1.54
CA GLY A 255 0.82 12.12 -1.50
C GLY A 255 -0.52 12.50 -2.15
N ASN A 256 -0.81 11.95 -3.33
CA ASN A 256 -2.11 12.13 -3.99
C ASN A 256 -3.28 11.66 -3.10
N ARG A 257 -3.14 10.49 -2.46
CA ARG A 257 -4.17 9.97 -1.54
C ARG A 257 -4.37 10.88 -0.32
N ILE A 258 -3.30 11.43 0.25
CA ILE A 258 -3.36 12.37 1.37
C ILE A 258 -4.09 13.65 0.97
N ILE A 259 -3.87 14.14 -0.26
CA ILE A 259 -4.56 15.31 -0.81
C ILE A 259 -6.05 15.04 -1.02
N ILE A 260 -6.41 13.91 -1.65
CA ILE A 260 -7.80 13.62 -2.05
C ILE A 260 -8.67 13.16 -0.89
N SER A 261 -8.16 12.26 -0.03
CA SER A 261 -8.94 11.54 0.99
C SER A 261 -9.80 12.45 1.90
N PRO A 262 -9.28 13.59 2.43
CA PRO A 262 -10.07 14.48 3.28
C PRO A 262 -11.26 15.14 2.58
N PHE A 263 -11.22 15.27 1.25
CA PHE A 263 -12.25 15.93 0.46
C PHE A 263 -13.21 14.97 -0.22
N LEU A 264 -13.08 13.66 0.00
CA LEU A 264 -13.84 12.64 -0.71
C LEU A 264 -15.37 12.84 -0.66
N LYS A 265 -15.89 13.22 0.51
CA LYS A 265 -17.33 13.54 0.68
C LYS A 265 -17.76 14.73 -0.16
N ASN A 266 -16.90 15.74 -0.31
CA ASN A 266 -17.19 16.92 -1.12
C ASN A 266 -17.12 16.55 -2.60
N ILE A 267 -16.12 15.77 -3.02
CA ILE A 267 -15.96 15.26 -4.39
C ILE A 267 -17.23 14.55 -4.87
N TYR A 268 -17.82 13.68 -4.06
CA TYR A 268 -19.08 12.99 -4.43
C TYR A 268 -20.29 13.92 -4.58
N ARG A 269 -20.26 15.11 -3.98
CA ARG A 269 -21.33 16.11 -4.06
C ARG A 269 -21.07 17.21 -5.09
N MET A 270 -19.85 17.31 -5.61
CA MET A 270 -19.47 18.35 -6.57
C MET A 270 -20.18 18.16 -7.91
N PRO A 271 -20.60 19.23 -8.59
CA PRO A 271 -21.09 19.15 -9.95
C PRO A 271 -19.97 18.72 -10.91
N ASP A 272 -20.34 18.08 -12.01
CA ASP A 272 -19.38 17.47 -12.93
C ASP A 272 -18.41 18.49 -13.56
N LYS A 273 -18.87 19.72 -13.81
CA LYS A 273 -18.00 20.83 -14.26
C LYS A 273 -16.91 21.17 -13.23
N ALA A 274 -17.21 21.08 -11.93
CA ALA A 274 -16.21 21.30 -10.87
C ALA A 274 -15.25 20.11 -10.78
N LEU A 275 -15.72 18.88 -10.94
CA LEU A 275 -14.87 17.68 -11.00
C LEU A 275 -13.89 17.74 -12.18
N GLY A 276 -14.32 18.17 -13.36
CA GLY A 276 -13.43 18.35 -14.51
C GLY A 276 -12.36 19.43 -14.30
N ARG A 277 -12.66 20.50 -13.56
CA ARG A 277 -11.65 21.50 -13.14
C ARG A 277 -10.67 20.90 -12.13
N MET A 278 -11.17 20.18 -11.13
CA MET A 278 -10.33 19.53 -10.13
C MET A 278 -9.41 18.47 -10.77
N ASN A 279 -9.92 17.68 -11.73
CA ASN A 279 -9.12 16.71 -12.48
C ASN A 279 -7.95 17.38 -13.22
N ARG A 280 -8.21 18.50 -13.92
CA ARG A 280 -7.15 19.28 -14.60
C ARG A 280 -6.13 19.85 -13.63
N LEU A 281 -6.59 20.38 -12.49
CA LEU A 281 -5.69 20.89 -11.44
C LEU A 281 -4.83 19.77 -10.86
N MET A 282 -5.40 18.60 -10.58
CA MET A 282 -4.65 17.46 -10.08
C MET A 282 -3.63 16.97 -11.12
N LEU A 283 -4.00 16.87 -12.39
CA LEU A 283 -3.05 16.53 -13.46
C LEU A 283 -1.92 17.56 -13.57
N LEU A 284 -2.24 18.86 -13.50
CA LEU A 284 -1.23 19.93 -13.48
C LEU A 284 -0.31 19.82 -12.26
N LEU A 285 -0.87 19.49 -11.09
CA LEU A 285 -0.10 19.22 -9.87
C LEU A 285 0.80 17.98 -10.05
N GLY A 286 0.31 16.96 -10.75
CA GLY A 286 1.12 15.81 -11.15
C GLY A 286 2.30 16.23 -12.03
N ILE A 287 2.07 17.02 -13.07
CA ILE A 287 3.11 17.50 -14.00
C ILE A 287 4.14 18.38 -13.26
N LEU A 288 3.67 19.48 -12.66
CA LEU A 288 4.55 20.50 -12.07
C LEU A 288 5.12 20.06 -10.72
N GLY A 289 4.35 19.31 -9.93
CA GLY A 289 4.75 18.89 -8.59
C GLY A 289 5.71 17.70 -8.59
N THR A 290 5.61 16.79 -9.56
CA THR A 290 6.47 15.59 -9.57
C THR A 290 7.81 15.81 -10.24
N ALA A 291 7.88 16.69 -11.25
CA ALA A 291 9.11 17.01 -11.98
C ALA A 291 10.30 17.40 -11.07
N PRO A 292 10.22 18.42 -10.18
CA PRO A 292 11.35 18.80 -9.34
C PRO A 292 11.76 17.70 -8.36
N ILE A 293 10.81 16.87 -7.92
CA ILE A 293 11.07 15.80 -6.97
C ILE A 293 11.76 14.61 -7.69
N ILE A 294 11.39 14.29 -8.93
CA ILE A 294 12.10 13.27 -9.73
C ILE A 294 13.55 13.73 -10.00
N VAL A 295 13.76 15.02 -10.30
CA VAL A 295 15.12 15.59 -10.42
C VAL A 295 15.87 15.49 -9.10
N LEU A 296 15.23 15.78 -7.97
CA LEU A 296 15.85 15.59 -6.65
C LEU A 296 16.27 14.12 -6.44
N PHE A 297 15.42 13.16 -6.78
CA PHE A 297 15.73 11.73 -6.64
C PHE A 297 16.78 11.22 -7.63
N TYR A 298 16.93 11.85 -8.79
CA TYR A 298 18.03 11.59 -9.71
C TYR A 298 19.39 11.81 -9.03
N TYR A 299 19.52 12.84 -8.20
CA TYR A 299 20.74 13.10 -7.43
C TYR A 299 20.79 12.34 -6.09
N LEU A 300 19.63 12.17 -5.44
CA LEU A 300 19.57 11.59 -4.09
C LEU A 300 19.84 10.08 -4.09
N LEU A 301 19.41 9.33 -5.12
CA LEU A 301 19.65 7.88 -5.17
C LEU A 301 21.14 7.52 -5.26
N PRO A 302 21.94 8.13 -6.18
CA PRO A 302 23.38 7.93 -6.18
C PRO A 302 24.04 8.39 -4.87
N LEU A 303 23.61 9.54 -4.33
CA LEU A 303 24.22 10.11 -3.12
C LEU A 303 23.99 9.24 -1.87
N VAL A 304 22.77 8.75 -1.67
CA VAL A 304 22.37 8.04 -0.45
C VAL A 304 22.59 6.54 -0.59
N TYR A 305 22.22 5.96 -1.73
CA TYR A 305 22.26 4.51 -1.91
C TYR A 305 23.44 4.02 -2.74
N GLY A 306 24.11 4.89 -3.50
CA GLY A 306 25.10 4.47 -4.49
C GLY A 306 24.49 3.78 -5.72
N ILE A 307 23.16 3.90 -5.90
CA ILE A 307 22.44 3.28 -7.02
C ILE A 307 22.42 4.24 -8.21
N TYR A 308 22.84 3.75 -9.37
CA TYR A 308 22.85 4.50 -10.62
C TYR A 308 21.85 3.91 -11.61
N PHE A 309 20.83 4.69 -11.97
CA PHE A 309 19.91 4.37 -13.05
C PHE A 309 20.13 5.27 -14.27
N SER A 310 19.71 4.79 -15.44
CA SER A 310 19.68 5.62 -16.65
C SER A 310 18.67 6.76 -16.50
N VAL A 311 18.94 7.90 -17.15
CA VAL A 311 18.01 9.05 -17.17
C VAL A 311 16.61 8.65 -17.64
N TRP A 312 16.53 7.71 -18.58
CA TRP A 312 15.26 7.17 -19.09
C TRP A 312 14.42 6.48 -18.02
N MET A 313 15.05 5.86 -17.01
CA MET A 313 14.33 5.28 -15.87
C MET A 313 13.53 6.36 -15.11
N TYR A 314 14.15 7.52 -14.88
CA TYR A 314 13.52 8.65 -14.19
C TYR A 314 12.44 9.31 -15.04
N VAL A 315 12.66 9.43 -16.35
CA VAL A 315 11.64 9.91 -17.30
C VAL A 315 10.42 8.99 -17.27
N MET A 316 10.61 7.67 -17.32
CA MET A 316 9.50 6.71 -17.25
C MET A 316 8.83 6.67 -15.86
N GLY A 317 9.61 6.85 -14.78
CA GLY A 317 9.07 7.02 -13.43
C GLY A 317 8.18 8.26 -13.31
N TYR A 318 8.61 9.40 -13.89
CA TYR A 318 7.79 10.61 -13.98
C TYR A 318 6.50 10.36 -14.78
N LEU A 319 6.61 9.74 -15.96
CA LEU A 319 5.46 9.41 -16.80
C LEU A 319 4.50 8.40 -16.16
N THR A 320 4.97 7.60 -15.20
CA THR A 320 4.12 6.71 -14.39
C THR A 320 3.28 7.50 -13.38
N ILE A 321 3.85 8.52 -12.74
CA ILE A 321 3.18 9.26 -11.66
C ILE A 321 2.17 10.28 -12.21
N VAL A 322 2.50 11.01 -13.27
CA VAL A 322 1.65 12.08 -13.83
C VAL A 322 0.19 11.66 -14.06
N PRO A 323 -0.10 10.60 -14.85
CA PRO A 323 -1.48 10.19 -15.12
C PRO A 323 -2.22 9.76 -13.84
N PHE A 324 -1.51 9.25 -12.82
CA PHE A 324 -2.09 8.84 -11.53
C PHE A 324 -2.86 9.98 -10.86
N PHE A 325 -2.31 11.19 -10.88
CA PHE A 325 -2.97 12.35 -10.27
C PHE A 325 -4.28 12.70 -10.98
N GLY A 326 -4.35 12.55 -12.30
CA GLY A 326 -5.59 12.76 -13.06
C GLY A 326 -6.60 11.65 -12.80
N TYR A 327 -6.22 10.40 -13.07
CA TYR A 327 -7.19 9.32 -13.08
C TYR A 327 -7.72 8.95 -11.68
N ALA A 328 -7.03 9.36 -10.60
CA ALA A 328 -7.55 9.26 -9.24
C ALA A 328 -8.87 10.02 -9.03
N ILE A 329 -9.02 11.20 -9.65
CA ILE A 329 -10.29 11.95 -9.61
C ILE A 329 -11.34 11.26 -10.48
N GLN A 330 -10.95 10.79 -11.66
CA GLN A 330 -11.83 10.09 -12.58
C GLN A 330 -12.41 8.80 -11.95
N THR A 331 -11.59 8.09 -11.17
CA THR A 331 -11.99 6.91 -10.39
C THR A 331 -13.14 7.24 -9.46
N HIS A 332 -13.00 8.32 -8.67
CA HIS A 332 -14.07 8.76 -7.77
C HIS A 332 -15.30 9.28 -8.51
N GLN A 333 -15.14 9.84 -9.71
CA GLN A 333 -16.27 10.24 -10.55
C GLN A 333 -17.06 9.04 -11.08
N LEU A 334 -16.41 7.95 -11.49
CA LEU A 334 -17.09 6.71 -11.88
C LEU A 334 -17.82 6.06 -10.71
N ILE A 335 -17.23 6.08 -9.51
CA ILE A 335 -17.89 5.62 -8.27
C ILE A 335 -19.14 6.46 -8.00
N LYS A 336 -19.06 7.79 -8.11
CA LYS A 336 -20.23 8.69 -7.98
C LYS A 336 -21.35 8.34 -8.96
N MET A 337 -21.02 7.77 -10.12
CA MET A 337 -21.97 7.32 -11.15
C MET A 337 -22.47 5.88 -10.96
N ASN A 338 -22.13 5.21 -9.85
CA ASN A 338 -22.42 3.79 -9.58
C ASN A 338 -21.86 2.85 -10.68
N ARG A 339 -20.65 3.15 -11.18
CA ARG A 339 -19.96 2.37 -12.23
C ARG A 339 -18.75 1.60 -11.71
N GLU A 340 -18.83 1.10 -10.48
CA GLU A 340 -17.74 0.36 -9.83
C GLU A 340 -17.40 -0.94 -10.57
N LYS A 341 -18.40 -1.60 -11.17
CA LYS A 341 -18.18 -2.81 -11.97
C LYS A 341 -17.29 -2.53 -13.19
N GLN A 342 -17.54 -1.42 -13.88
CA GLN A 342 -16.72 -1.01 -15.03
C GLN A 342 -15.29 -0.69 -14.60
N LEU A 343 -15.13 -0.03 -13.45
CA LEU A 343 -13.81 0.24 -12.88
C LEU A 343 -13.01 -1.04 -12.61
N VAL A 344 -13.66 -2.08 -12.06
CA VAL A 344 -13.04 -3.40 -11.85
C VAL A 344 -12.58 -4.02 -13.17
N TRP A 345 -13.42 -4.00 -14.21
CA TRP A 345 -13.06 -4.55 -15.53
C TRP A 345 -11.91 -3.80 -16.19
N VAL A 346 -11.88 -2.47 -16.09
CA VAL A 346 -10.79 -1.66 -16.63
C VAL A 346 -9.48 -1.96 -15.90
N PHE A 347 -9.50 -2.09 -14.57
CA PHE A 347 -8.29 -2.46 -13.82
C PHE A 347 -7.80 -3.88 -14.13
N LEU A 348 -8.71 -4.84 -14.36
CA LEU A 348 -8.35 -6.19 -14.82
C LEU A 348 -7.69 -6.16 -16.19
N GLY A 349 -8.28 -5.44 -17.14
CA GLY A 349 -7.70 -5.25 -18.48
C GLY A 349 -6.32 -4.60 -18.41
N ALA A 350 -6.18 -3.56 -17.59
CA ALA A 350 -4.91 -2.88 -17.34
C ALA A 350 -3.85 -3.81 -16.72
N ALA A 351 -4.24 -4.66 -15.77
CA ALA A 351 -3.34 -5.67 -15.19
C ALA A 351 -2.89 -6.69 -16.25
N GLY A 352 -3.79 -7.14 -17.11
CA GLY A 352 -3.46 -8.02 -18.24
C GLY A 352 -2.48 -7.38 -19.22
N VAL A 353 -2.72 -6.13 -19.62
CA VAL A 353 -1.79 -5.37 -20.48
C VAL A 353 -0.43 -5.23 -19.81
N ASN A 354 -0.37 -4.88 -18.52
CA ASN A 354 0.89 -4.76 -17.78
C ASN A 354 1.65 -6.09 -17.74
N LEU A 355 0.95 -7.22 -17.51
CA LEU A 355 1.58 -8.53 -17.53
C LEU A 355 2.20 -8.86 -18.89
N CYS A 356 1.46 -8.65 -19.98
CA CYS A 356 1.95 -8.88 -21.33
C CYS A 356 3.15 -7.98 -21.65
N CYS A 357 3.06 -6.68 -21.34
CA CYS A 357 4.14 -5.74 -21.54
C CYS A 357 5.38 -6.09 -20.70
N ASN A 358 5.23 -6.49 -19.44
CA ASN A 358 6.34 -6.95 -18.60
C ASN A 358 7.03 -8.18 -19.18
N TYR A 359 6.26 -9.18 -19.60
CA TYR A 359 6.79 -10.40 -20.19
C TYR A 359 7.60 -10.13 -21.47
N CYS A 360 7.20 -9.14 -22.28
CA CYS A 360 7.92 -8.77 -23.50
C CYS A 360 9.10 -7.81 -23.25
N LEU A 361 8.94 -6.81 -22.38
CA LEU A 361 9.89 -5.70 -22.22
C LEU A 361 10.98 -5.96 -21.17
N ILE A 362 10.70 -6.72 -20.11
CA ILE A 362 11.69 -6.96 -19.05
C ILE A 362 12.87 -7.80 -19.56
N PRO A 363 12.70 -8.88 -20.35
CA PRO A 363 13.84 -9.64 -20.87
C PRO A 363 14.77 -8.82 -21.76
N THR A 364 14.24 -7.80 -22.45
CA THR A 364 15.00 -6.99 -23.43
C THR A 364 15.56 -5.70 -22.82
N TYR A 365 14.80 -5.02 -21.97
CA TYR A 365 15.16 -3.71 -21.41
C TYR A 365 15.37 -3.72 -19.88
N GLY A 366 15.27 -4.89 -19.23
CA GLY A 366 15.45 -5.03 -17.80
C GLY A 366 14.48 -4.18 -16.98
N ALA A 367 15.01 -3.51 -15.95
CA ALA A 367 14.23 -2.65 -15.05
C ALA A 367 13.53 -1.48 -15.79
N LEU A 368 14.14 -0.96 -16.86
CA LEU A 368 13.54 0.07 -17.70
C LEU A 368 12.28 -0.46 -18.40
N GLY A 369 12.29 -1.73 -18.82
CA GLY A 369 11.12 -2.40 -19.40
C GLY A 369 9.95 -2.46 -18.43
N ALA A 370 10.21 -2.80 -17.16
CA ALA A 370 9.18 -2.89 -16.11
C ALA A 370 8.50 -1.54 -15.83
N ILE A 371 9.29 -0.46 -15.69
CA ILE A 371 8.71 0.87 -15.45
C ILE A 371 8.00 1.40 -16.70
N THR A 372 8.51 1.09 -17.90
CA THR A 372 7.87 1.49 -19.16
C THR A 372 6.51 0.81 -19.33
N SER A 373 6.42 -0.49 -19.03
CA SER A 373 5.15 -1.23 -19.00
C SER A 373 4.15 -0.56 -18.06
N THR A 374 4.61 -0.22 -16.85
CA THR A 374 3.77 0.48 -15.87
C THR A 374 3.32 1.85 -16.39
N ALA A 375 4.22 2.66 -16.97
CA ALA A 375 3.88 3.96 -17.53
C ALA A 375 2.80 3.86 -18.62
N ILE A 376 2.95 2.91 -19.56
CA ILE A 376 1.96 2.64 -20.62
C ILE A 376 0.57 2.38 -20.00
N VAL A 377 0.53 1.51 -18.99
CA VAL A 377 -0.72 1.12 -18.32
C VAL A 377 -1.36 2.28 -17.57
N GLN A 378 -0.57 3.13 -16.91
CA GLN A 378 -1.12 4.30 -16.21
C GLN A 378 -1.73 5.32 -17.17
N TRP A 379 -1.12 5.54 -18.33
CA TRP A 379 -1.69 6.38 -19.38
C TRP A 379 -2.94 5.76 -20.00
N LEU A 380 -2.93 4.44 -20.23
CA LEU A 380 -4.11 3.72 -20.70
C LEU A 380 -5.30 3.90 -19.73
N LEU A 381 -5.07 3.75 -18.43
CA LEU A 381 -6.09 3.97 -17.40
C LEU A 381 -6.65 5.39 -17.44
N PHE A 382 -5.80 6.40 -17.50
CA PHE A 382 -6.22 7.80 -17.58
C PHE A 382 -7.10 8.09 -18.82
N LEU A 383 -6.72 7.55 -19.98
CA LEU A 383 -7.47 7.73 -21.22
C LEU A 383 -8.80 6.98 -21.21
N VAL A 384 -8.81 5.72 -20.78
CA VAL A 384 -10.01 4.88 -20.74
C VAL A 384 -11.03 5.44 -19.76
N PHE A 385 -10.62 5.85 -18.55
CA PHE A 385 -11.53 6.48 -17.60
C PHE A 385 -12.08 7.81 -18.12
N GLY A 386 -11.25 8.64 -18.75
CA GLY A 386 -11.71 9.87 -19.41
C GLY A 386 -12.81 9.61 -20.45
N ARG A 387 -12.62 8.60 -21.31
CA ARG A 387 -13.61 8.20 -22.32
C ARG A 387 -14.90 7.66 -21.71
N LEU A 388 -14.81 6.79 -20.71
CA LEU A 388 -15.98 6.22 -20.02
C LEU A 388 -16.83 7.32 -19.35
N ILE A 389 -16.18 8.29 -18.72
CA ILE A 389 -16.87 9.43 -18.10
C ILE A 389 -17.62 10.23 -19.17
N GLY A 390 -16.96 10.57 -20.29
CA GLY A 390 -17.60 11.28 -21.40
C GLY A 390 -18.83 10.54 -21.93
N TYR A 391 -18.70 9.23 -22.15
CA TYR A 391 -19.80 8.38 -22.59
C TYR A 391 -21.02 8.45 -21.64
N TYR A 392 -20.82 8.25 -20.34
CA TYR A 392 -21.93 8.26 -19.38
C TYR A 392 -22.55 9.65 -19.16
N GLN A 393 -21.77 10.72 -19.33
CA GLN A 393 -22.31 12.08 -19.28
C GLN A 393 -23.22 12.37 -20.47
N THR A 394 -22.87 11.89 -21.67
CA THR A 394 -23.73 12.06 -22.86
C THR A 394 -25.03 11.26 -22.75
N GLN A 395 -25.00 10.02 -22.24
CA GLN A 395 -26.22 9.23 -22.06
C GLN A 395 -27.23 9.89 -21.12
N LYS A 396 -26.75 10.55 -20.06
CA LYS A 396 -27.61 11.23 -19.07
C LYS A 396 -28.29 12.50 -19.62
N LEU A 397 -27.79 13.05 -20.73
CA LEU A 397 -28.41 14.21 -21.39
C LEU A 397 -29.45 13.81 -22.43
N GLY A 398 -29.44 12.53 -22.87
CA GLY A 398 -30.41 11.98 -23.83
C GLY A 398 -31.58 11.23 -23.18
N SER A 399 -31.56 11.06 -21.86
CA SER A 399 -32.66 10.53 -21.02
C SER A 399 -33.27 11.64 -20.20
#